data_AF-A0A947EUF6-F1
#
_entry.id   AF-A0A947EUF6-F1
#
_cell.length_a   1.000
_cell.length_b   1.000
_cell.length_c   1.000
_cell.angle_alpha   90.00
_cell.angle_beta   90.00
_cell.angle_gamma   90.00
#
_symmetry.space_group_name_H-M   'P 1'
#
loop_
_entity.id
_entity.type
_entity.pdbx_description
1 polymer ?
#
loop_
_entity_poly.entity_id
_entity_poly.type
_entity_poly.pdbx_seq_one_letter_code
_entity_poly.pdbx_strand_id
1 'polypeptide(L)'
;DIGIFIGTIGFFFVLFLLYARSFPVIAQAEVKTILKASGEKYKKLRAEHGDDALHYDPQAVGRNPLQNEEAGVHHKIEDTEHTTRKEADHPHEDTVNADGMVVSEVMKDRIDEMLSRIGTYDPKTQDADDLTKLKNVGPLLQQHLHQVGIYLYDQVSKLTEQDFELLDEVIENFPIQANRAGWIEQANKLKNK
;
A
#
# COMPACT_ATOMS: atom_id res chain seq x y z
N ASP A 1 -54.80 22.38 10.73
CA ASP A 1 -54.18 21.58 9.65
C ASP A 1 -52.72 21.90 9.39
N ILE A 2 -52.33 23.17 9.20
CA ILE A 2 -50.94 23.54 8.88
C ILE A 2 -49.90 23.03 9.90
N GLY A 3 -50.22 23.06 11.20
CA GLY A 3 -49.30 22.62 12.26
C GLY A 3 -49.05 21.11 12.29
N ILE A 4 -50.07 20.30 11.92
CA ILE A 4 -49.92 18.85 11.82
C ILE A 4 -49.04 18.50 10.62
N PHE A 5 -49.25 19.18 9.49
CA PHE A 5 -48.44 19.01 8.28
C PHE A 5 -46.96 19.32 8.55
N ILE A 6 -46.65 20.48 9.15
CA ILE A 6 -45.28 20.88 9.50
C ILE A 6 -44.68 19.92 10.56
N GLY A 7 -45.48 19.49 11.53
CA GLY A 7 -45.06 18.53 12.57
C GLY A 7 -44.66 17.17 11.98
N THR A 8 -45.40 16.65 11.01
CA THR A 8 -45.08 15.38 10.34
C THR A 8 -43.80 15.46 9.50
N ILE A 9 -43.55 16.61 8.85
CA ILE A 9 -42.30 16.85 8.10
C ILE A 9 -41.10 16.90 9.05
N GLY A 10 -41.21 17.64 10.16
CA GLY A 10 -40.16 17.70 11.18
C GLY A 10 -39.86 16.34 11.80
N PHE A 11 -40.90 15.58 12.15
CA PHE A 11 -40.76 14.24 12.71
C PHE A 11 -40.10 13.25 11.73
N PHE A 12 -40.45 13.32 10.44
CA PHE A 12 -39.80 12.53 9.40
C PHE A 12 -38.30 12.82 9.32
N PHE A 13 -37.90 14.10 9.30
CA PHE A 13 -36.48 14.47 9.23
C PHE A 13 -35.71 14.09 10.49
N VAL A 14 -36.31 14.16 11.69
CA VAL A 14 -35.66 13.68 12.92
C VAL A 14 -35.36 12.19 12.83
N LEU A 15 -36.32 11.37 12.40
CA LEU A 15 -36.11 9.93 12.21
C LEU A 15 -35.12 9.64 11.08
N PHE A 16 -35.19 10.37 9.97
CA PHE A 16 -34.29 10.22 8.82
C PHE A 16 -32.85 10.58 9.17
N LEU A 17 -32.62 11.66 9.93
CA LEU A 17 -31.28 12.05 10.39
C LEU A 17 -30.72 11.04 11.40
N LEU A 18 -31.56 10.51 12.29
CA LEU A 18 -31.16 9.42 13.19
C LEU A 18 -30.78 8.16 12.41
N TYR A 19 -31.55 7.84 11.36
CA TYR A 19 -31.27 6.74 10.44
C TYR A 19 -29.95 6.93 9.69
N ALA A 20 -29.74 8.08 9.04
CA ALA A 20 -28.53 8.37 8.27
C ALA A 20 -27.25 8.37 9.13
N ARG A 21 -27.37 8.68 10.42
CA ARG A 21 -26.26 8.61 11.38
C ARG A 21 -26.00 7.17 11.86
N SER A 22 -27.03 6.37 12.05
CA SER A 22 -26.93 5.09 12.79
C SER A 22 -26.80 3.87 11.88
N PHE A 23 -27.24 3.96 10.62
CA PHE A 23 -27.25 2.84 9.69
C PHE A 23 -26.29 3.07 8.52
N PRO A 24 -25.64 2.01 8.00
CA PRO A 24 -24.85 2.09 6.77
C PRO A 24 -25.79 2.37 5.59
N VAL A 25 -25.73 3.60 5.06
CA VAL A 25 -26.62 4.07 3.97
C VAL A 25 -26.37 3.30 2.66
N ILE A 26 -25.20 2.65 2.51
CA ILE A 26 -24.79 1.96 1.29
C ILE A 26 -24.76 0.45 1.51
N ALA A 27 -25.48 -0.29 0.67
CA ALA A 27 -25.48 -1.75 0.64
C ALA A 27 -24.21 -2.30 -0.06
N GLN A 28 -23.20 -2.65 0.73
CA GLN A 28 -21.89 -3.09 0.21
C GLN A 28 -21.95 -4.35 -0.68
N ALA A 29 -22.86 -5.27 -0.39
CA ALA A 29 -23.00 -6.52 -1.16
C ALA A 29 -23.40 -6.26 -2.63
N GLU A 30 -24.23 -5.25 -2.88
CA GLU A 30 -24.69 -4.89 -4.22
C GLU A 30 -23.68 -3.98 -4.93
N VAL A 31 -23.06 -3.05 -4.21
CA VAL A 31 -22.04 -2.16 -4.79
C VAL A 31 -20.87 -2.97 -5.34
N LYS A 32 -20.46 -4.03 -4.65
CA LYS A 32 -19.34 -4.87 -5.09
C LYS A 32 -19.63 -5.63 -6.38
N THR A 33 -20.85 -6.13 -6.55
CA THR A 33 -21.24 -6.84 -7.79
C THR A 33 -21.36 -5.87 -8.96
N ILE A 34 -21.89 -4.67 -8.72
CA ILE A 34 -22.01 -3.61 -9.73
C ILE A 34 -20.65 -3.05 -10.13
N LEU A 35 -19.74 -2.82 -9.19
CA LEU A 35 -18.41 -2.29 -9.49
C LEU A 35 -17.65 -3.21 -10.45
N LYS A 36 -17.77 -4.52 -10.25
CA LYS A 36 -17.16 -5.52 -11.15
C LYS A 36 -17.81 -5.56 -12.53
N ALA A 37 -19.11 -5.34 -12.63
CA ALA A 37 -19.84 -5.38 -13.90
C ALA A 37 -19.73 -4.07 -14.70
N SER A 38 -19.78 -2.94 -14.01
CA SER A 38 -20.04 -1.62 -14.60
C SER A 38 -18.97 -0.58 -14.35
N GLY A 39 -17.97 -0.87 -13.52
CA GLY A 39 -16.86 0.06 -13.23
C GLY A 39 -16.07 0.39 -14.49
N GLU A 40 -15.77 1.68 -14.70
CA GLU A 40 -15.09 2.17 -15.91
C GLU A 40 -13.74 1.48 -16.14
N LYS A 41 -13.00 1.18 -15.06
CA LYS A 41 -11.75 0.42 -15.12
C LYS A 41 -11.96 -0.97 -15.71
N TYR A 42 -12.97 -1.71 -15.25
CA TYR A 42 -13.27 -3.07 -15.74
C TYR A 42 -13.78 -3.05 -17.18
N LYS A 43 -14.52 -2.01 -17.57
CA LYS A 43 -14.95 -1.79 -18.96
C LYS A 43 -13.76 -1.52 -19.89
N LYS A 44 -12.83 -0.67 -19.48
CA LYS A 44 -11.60 -0.38 -20.24
C LYS A 44 -10.71 -1.62 -20.38
N LEU A 45 -10.47 -2.34 -19.27
CA LEU A 45 -9.70 -3.58 -19.28
C LEU A 45 -10.31 -4.65 -20.20
N ARG A 46 -11.64 -4.81 -20.19
CA ARG A 46 -12.33 -5.76 -21.08
C ARG A 46 -12.28 -5.33 -22.54
N ALA A 47 -12.32 -4.03 -22.82
CA ALA A 47 -12.18 -3.50 -24.18
C ALA A 47 -10.76 -3.70 -24.75
N GLU A 48 -9.73 -3.64 -23.90
CA GLU A 48 -8.33 -3.78 -24.30
C GLU A 48 -7.85 -5.23 -24.36
N HIS A 49 -8.31 -6.10 -23.45
CA HIS A 49 -7.77 -7.46 -23.27
C HIS A 49 -8.80 -8.59 -23.47
N GLY A 50 -10.06 -8.27 -23.79
CA GLY A 50 -11.13 -9.26 -23.97
C GLY A 50 -11.72 -9.76 -22.65
N ASP A 51 -12.70 -10.68 -22.73
CA ASP A 51 -13.44 -11.17 -21.57
C ASP A 51 -12.58 -11.98 -20.58
N ASP A 52 -11.43 -12.47 -21.05
CA ASP A 52 -10.48 -13.31 -20.31
C ASP A 52 -9.40 -12.48 -19.57
N ALA A 53 -9.51 -11.16 -19.61
CA ALA A 53 -8.55 -10.23 -19.02
C ALA A 53 -8.42 -10.43 -17.50
N LEU A 54 -7.20 -10.68 -17.04
CA LEU A 54 -6.88 -10.70 -15.61
C LEU A 54 -7.28 -9.36 -14.98
N HIS A 55 -8.12 -9.41 -13.94
CA HIS A 55 -8.58 -8.23 -13.19
C HIS A 55 -7.53 -7.65 -12.23
N TYR A 56 -6.30 -8.10 -12.39
CA TYR A 56 -5.10 -7.71 -11.67
C TYR A 56 -4.03 -7.45 -12.73
N ASP A 57 -3.30 -6.36 -12.58
CA ASP A 57 -2.17 -6.05 -13.45
C ASP A 57 -0.92 -6.77 -12.92
N PRO A 58 -0.35 -7.74 -13.67
CA PRO A 58 0.87 -8.44 -13.28
C PRO A 58 2.14 -7.60 -13.31
N GLN A 59 2.08 -6.38 -13.88
CA GLN A 59 3.18 -5.41 -13.91
C GLN A 59 3.08 -4.37 -12.79
N ALA A 60 1.88 -4.01 -12.33
CA ALA A 60 1.70 -3.19 -11.12
C ALA A 60 2.09 -3.92 -9.83
N VAL A 61 2.26 -5.24 -9.90
CA VAL A 61 2.81 -6.05 -8.81
C VAL A 61 4.28 -6.33 -9.08
N GLY A 62 5.09 -5.34 -8.72
CA GLY A 62 6.38 -5.57 -8.08
C GLY A 62 7.51 -6.16 -8.93
N ARG A 63 7.70 -5.72 -10.18
CA ARG A 63 8.99 -5.95 -10.83
C ARG A 63 9.95 -4.79 -10.67
N ASN A 64 9.57 -3.57 -11.05
CA ASN A 64 10.43 -2.39 -10.88
C ASN A 64 9.59 -1.24 -10.31
N PRO A 65 10.12 -0.45 -9.37
CA PRO A 65 9.44 0.75 -8.90
C PRO A 65 9.33 1.74 -10.06
N LEU A 66 8.10 2.21 -10.32
CA LEU A 66 7.93 3.46 -11.04
C LEU A 66 8.51 4.55 -10.14
N GLN A 67 9.30 5.46 -10.69
CA GLN A 67 9.51 6.75 -10.03
C GLN A 67 8.13 7.32 -9.67
N ASN A 68 8.03 8.03 -8.56
CA ASN A 68 6.94 8.96 -8.38
C ASN A 68 7.09 10.03 -9.47
N GLU A 69 6.62 9.71 -10.67
CA GLU A 69 6.32 10.70 -11.68
C GLU A 69 5.28 11.61 -11.00
N GLU A 70 5.56 12.91 -10.94
CA GLU A 70 4.57 13.97 -10.65
C GLU A 70 3.40 13.97 -11.68
N ALA A 71 3.21 12.91 -12.44
CA ALA A 71 2.11 12.67 -13.35
C ALA A 71 0.83 12.42 -12.56
N GLY A 72 0.28 13.49 -11.97
CA GLY A 72 -1.09 13.93 -12.25
C GLY A 72 -2.22 12.90 -12.20
N VAL A 73 -2.16 11.87 -11.36
CA VAL A 73 -3.35 11.06 -11.01
C VAL A 73 -3.86 11.48 -9.64
N HIS A 74 -4.14 12.77 -9.52
CA HIS A 74 -5.21 13.22 -8.62
C HIS A 74 -6.55 12.79 -9.23
N HIS A 75 -6.96 11.53 -9.03
CA HIS A 75 -8.39 11.26 -9.07
C HIS A 75 -8.95 11.67 -7.71
N LYS A 76 -9.38 12.93 -7.68
CA LYS A 76 -10.06 13.59 -6.59
C LYS A 76 -11.29 12.75 -6.19
N ILE A 77 -11.16 11.94 -5.16
CA ILE A 77 -12.32 11.50 -4.39
C ILE A 77 -12.63 12.69 -3.50
N GLU A 78 -13.54 13.55 -3.98
CA GLU A 78 -14.09 14.61 -3.14
C GLU A 78 -14.86 13.95 -1.98
N ASP A 79 -14.79 14.63 -0.83
CA ASP A 79 -15.57 14.39 0.38
C ASP A 79 -14.93 13.40 1.37
N THR A 80 -13.94 13.88 2.14
CA THR A 80 -14.06 14.09 3.61
C THR A 80 -12.73 14.67 4.11
N GLU A 81 -12.80 15.82 4.78
CA GLU A 81 -11.67 16.55 5.35
C GLU A 81 -10.83 15.67 6.30
N HIS A 82 -9.62 15.30 5.87
CA HIS A 82 -8.52 15.03 6.78
C HIS A 82 -7.53 16.19 6.65
N THR A 83 -7.46 16.97 7.72
CA THR A 83 -6.64 18.17 7.85
C THR A 83 -5.22 17.92 7.38
N THR A 84 -4.79 18.68 6.38
CA THR A 84 -3.39 18.85 5.98
C THR A 84 -2.68 19.55 7.15
N ARG A 85 -2.24 18.77 8.14
CA ARG A 85 -1.23 19.24 9.08
C ARG A 85 0.06 19.26 8.29
N LYS A 86 0.62 20.46 8.13
CA LYS A 86 1.97 20.70 7.60
C LYS A 86 2.90 19.62 8.15
N GLU A 87 3.38 18.75 7.27
CA GLU A 87 4.47 17.82 7.56
C GLU A 87 5.65 18.64 8.10
N ALA A 88 6.07 18.27 9.31
CA ALA A 88 7.32 18.72 9.85
C ALA A 88 8.43 18.04 9.05
N ASP A 89 9.13 18.81 8.22
CA ASP A 89 10.57 18.80 7.84
C ASP A 89 11.42 17.51 7.99
N HIS A 90 10.82 16.33 7.87
CA HIS A 90 11.50 15.04 7.83
C HIS A 90 11.29 14.44 6.43
N PRO A 91 12.30 14.48 5.55
CA PRO A 91 12.18 13.90 4.23
C PRO A 91 12.17 12.37 4.35
N HIS A 92 11.01 11.75 4.19
CA HIS A 92 10.87 10.31 4.01
C HIS A 92 11.45 9.89 2.65
N GLU A 93 12.00 8.69 2.55
CA GLU A 93 12.56 8.18 1.29
C GLU A 93 11.46 7.96 0.23
N ASP A 94 11.60 8.57 -0.95
CA ASP A 94 10.59 8.56 -2.03
C ASP A 94 10.21 7.16 -2.54
N THR A 95 11.09 6.17 -2.33
CA THR A 95 10.88 4.78 -2.76
C THR A 95 10.13 3.94 -1.72
N VAL A 96 9.95 4.46 -0.51
CA VAL A 96 9.19 3.80 0.55
C VAL A 96 7.71 4.07 0.35
N ASN A 97 6.93 3.01 0.17
CA ASN A 97 5.48 3.06 0.07
C ASN A 97 4.81 2.61 1.39
N ALA A 98 5.28 3.18 2.51
CA ALA A 98 4.83 2.82 3.85
C ALA A 98 3.44 3.35 4.20
N ASP A 99 2.91 4.34 3.48
CA ASP A 99 1.56 4.88 3.69
C ASP A 99 0.44 3.86 3.40
N GLY A 100 0.75 2.82 2.60
CA GLY A 100 -0.17 1.70 2.35
C GLY A 100 -0.15 0.62 3.44
N MET A 101 0.84 0.64 4.32
CA MET A 101 0.95 -0.21 5.51
C MET A 101 0.48 0.64 6.70
N VAL A 102 -0.23 0.07 7.67
CA VAL A 102 -0.73 0.84 8.84
C VAL A 102 0.43 1.14 9.80
N VAL A 103 1.36 1.99 9.37
CA VAL A 103 2.63 2.28 10.04
C VAL A 103 2.46 3.58 10.83
N SER A 104 2.74 3.55 12.15
CA SER A 104 2.75 4.76 12.96
C SER A 104 3.92 5.67 12.54
N GLU A 105 3.82 6.98 12.79
CA GLU A 105 4.91 7.93 12.50
C GLU A 105 6.25 7.46 13.10
N VAL A 106 6.22 6.93 14.33
CA VAL A 106 7.40 6.36 15.02
C VAL A 106 8.03 5.21 14.23
N MET A 107 7.22 4.39 13.58
CA MET A 107 7.70 3.23 12.83
C MET A 107 8.27 3.65 11.47
N LYS A 108 7.77 4.74 10.88
CA LYS A 108 8.38 5.34 9.68
C LYS A 108 9.79 5.85 9.97
N ASP A 109 9.98 6.58 11.07
CA ASP A 109 11.31 7.07 11.47
C ASP A 109 12.31 5.94 11.66
N ARG A 110 11.87 4.81 12.25
CA ARG A 110 12.71 3.61 12.42
C ARG A 110 13.07 2.96 11.08
N ILE A 111 12.15 2.96 10.11
CA ILE A 111 12.41 2.47 8.75
C ILE A 111 13.43 3.38 8.07
N ASP A 112 13.28 4.69 8.16
CA ASP A 112 14.22 5.66 7.59
C ASP A 112 15.62 5.51 8.22
N GLU A 113 15.70 5.33 9.54
CA GLU A 113 16.96 5.04 10.23
C GLU A 113 17.59 3.73 9.73
N MET A 114 16.80 2.66 9.58
CA MET A 114 17.25 1.40 9.00
C MET A 114 17.81 1.61 7.58
N LEU A 115 17.06 2.28 6.71
CA LEU A 115 17.43 2.54 5.31
C LEU A 115 18.71 3.38 5.21
N SER A 116 18.88 4.37 6.09
CA SER A 116 20.11 5.16 6.15
C SER A 116 21.36 4.31 6.39
N ARG A 117 21.22 3.19 7.13
CA ARG A 117 22.33 2.27 7.43
C ARG A 117 22.53 1.22 6.35
N ILE A 118 21.46 0.60 5.85
CA ILE A 118 21.58 -0.49 4.86
C ILE A 118 21.77 0.04 3.43
N GLY A 119 21.42 1.30 3.19
CA GLY A 119 21.47 1.97 1.89
C GLY A 119 20.07 2.17 1.31
N THR A 120 19.95 3.12 0.39
CA THR A 120 18.72 3.46 -0.33
C THR A 120 18.81 2.98 -1.77
N TYR A 121 17.67 2.78 -2.40
CA TYR A 121 17.55 2.40 -3.79
C TYR A 121 17.15 3.62 -4.62
N ASP A 122 17.84 3.84 -5.74
CA ASP A 122 17.49 4.91 -6.68
C ASP A 122 17.08 4.33 -8.05
N PRO A 123 15.81 4.45 -8.46
CA PRO A 123 15.31 3.94 -9.74
C PRO A 123 15.93 4.59 -10.98
N LYS A 124 16.61 5.74 -10.85
CA LYS A 124 17.30 6.40 -11.97
C LYS A 124 18.65 5.80 -12.26
N THR A 125 19.32 5.28 -11.23
CA THR A 125 20.72 4.87 -11.30
C THR A 125 20.92 3.38 -11.06
N GLN A 126 19.93 2.69 -10.50
CA GLN A 126 20.01 1.29 -10.11
C GLN A 126 18.79 0.50 -10.59
N ASP A 127 19.05 -0.75 -10.97
CA ASP A 127 18.00 -1.75 -11.24
C ASP A 127 17.67 -2.51 -9.96
N ALA A 128 16.39 -2.81 -9.73
CA ALA A 128 15.94 -3.58 -8.58
C ALA A 128 16.34 -5.06 -8.72
N ASP A 129 16.78 -5.68 -7.63
CA ASP A 129 17.17 -7.08 -7.61
C ASP A 129 15.95 -8.00 -7.46
N ASP A 130 16.06 -9.22 -7.98
CA ASP A 130 15.02 -10.25 -7.83
C ASP A 130 15.14 -10.93 -6.45
N LEU A 131 14.58 -10.32 -5.41
CA LEU A 131 14.63 -10.85 -4.04
C LEU A 131 14.04 -12.26 -3.91
N THR A 132 13.21 -12.73 -4.86
CA THR A 132 12.71 -14.11 -4.88
C THR A 132 13.81 -15.18 -5.04
N LYS A 133 15.03 -14.78 -5.43
CA LYS A 133 16.20 -15.67 -5.43
C LYS A 133 16.66 -16.06 -4.02
N LEU A 134 16.23 -15.32 -3.00
CA LEU A 134 16.49 -15.66 -1.60
C LEU A 134 15.55 -16.79 -1.15
N LYS A 135 16.09 -17.72 -0.38
CA LYS A 135 15.33 -18.88 0.10
C LYS A 135 14.10 -18.44 0.91
N ASN A 136 12.94 -19.00 0.58
CA ASN A 136 11.64 -18.68 1.22
C ASN A 136 11.16 -17.22 1.00
N VAL A 137 11.74 -16.48 0.06
CA VAL A 137 11.16 -15.21 -0.40
C VAL A 137 10.27 -15.48 -1.61
N GLY A 138 8.96 -15.35 -1.40
CA GLY A 138 7.97 -15.43 -2.47
C GLY A 138 7.67 -14.06 -3.10
N PRO A 139 6.96 -14.01 -4.25
CA PRO A 139 6.59 -12.75 -4.91
C PRO A 139 5.88 -11.75 -4.00
N LEU A 140 4.99 -12.25 -3.14
CA LEU A 140 4.27 -11.41 -2.16
C LEU A 140 5.22 -10.79 -1.13
N LEU A 141 6.17 -11.56 -0.62
CA LEU A 141 7.11 -11.05 0.37
C LEU A 141 8.10 -10.05 -0.23
N GLN A 142 8.54 -10.28 -1.47
CA GLN A 142 9.33 -9.29 -2.21
C GLN A 142 8.56 -7.97 -2.36
N GLN A 143 7.26 -8.02 -2.68
CA GLN A 143 6.43 -6.82 -2.75
C GLN A 143 6.39 -6.07 -1.42
N HIS A 144 6.26 -6.77 -0.29
CA HIS A 144 6.28 -6.13 1.02
C HIS A 144 7.65 -5.52 1.37
N LEU A 145 8.75 -6.19 1.02
CA LEU A 145 10.09 -5.63 1.19
C LEU A 145 10.29 -4.36 0.36
N HIS A 146 9.79 -4.35 -0.88
CA HIS A 146 9.80 -3.18 -1.75
C HIS A 146 8.97 -2.03 -1.16
N GLN A 147 7.81 -2.33 -0.55
CA GLN A 147 7.00 -1.31 0.13
C GLN A 147 7.75 -0.60 1.26
N VAL A 148 8.67 -1.30 1.93
CA VAL A 148 9.52 -0.76 3.01
C VAL A 148 10.82 -0.13 2.48
N GLY A 149 11.06 -0.13 1.16
CA GLY A 149 12.25 0.49 0.57
C GLY A 149 13.43 -0.46 0.34
N ILE A 150 13.24 -1.77 0.52
CA ILE A 150 14.28 -2.78 0.30
C ILE A 150 14.11 -3.39 -1.08
N TYR A 151 15.03 -3.08 -2.00
CA TYR A 151 15.00 -3.49 -3.41
C TYR A 151 16.26 -4.25 -3.85
N LEU A 152 17.37 -4.14 -3.12
CA LEU A 152 18.67 -4.66 -3.53
C LEU A 152 19.18 -5.77 -2.61
N TYR A 153 19.93 -6.71 -3.16
CA TYR A 153 20.68 -7.70 -2.39
C TYR A 153 21.71 -7.02 -1.48
N ASP A 154 22.28 -5.88 -1.87
CA ASP A 154 23.24 -5.17 -1.02
C ASP A 154 22.57 -4.66 0.28
N GLN A 155 21.34 -4.14 0.20
CA GLN A 155 20.56 -3.73 1.37
C GLN A 155 20.27 -4.94 2.28
N VAL A 156 19.76 -6.04 1.70
CA VAL A 156 19.48 -7.28 2.46
C VAL A 156 20.75 -7.84 3.13
N SER A 157 21.91 -7.69 2.49
CA SER A 157 23.18 -8.17 3.02
C SER A 157 23.70 -7.40 4.24
N LYS A 158 23.12 -6.24 4.52
CA LYS A 158 23.50 -5.34 5.63
C LYS A 158 22.45 -5.29 6.76
N LEU A 159 21.34 -6.01 6.62
CA LEU A 159 20.30 -6.11 7.64
C LEU A 159 20.86 -6.75 8.92
N THR A 160 20.45 -6.20 10.05
CA THR A 160 20.76 -6.68 11.41
C THR A 160 19.55 -7.41 12.01
N GLU A 161 19.73 -8.05 13.16
CA GLU A 161 18.61 -8.70 13.86
C GLU A 161 17.51 -7.70 14.23
N GLN A 162 17.88 -6.47 14.63
CA GLN A 162 16.94 -5.39 14.95
C GLN A 162 16.13 -4.96 13.72
N ASP A 163 16.72 -4.99 12.53
CA ASP A 163 16.01 -4.68 11.29
C ASP A 163 14.99 -5.77 10.96
N PHE A 164 15.35 -7.03 11.18
CA PHE A 164 14.40 -8.12 11.00
C PHE A 164 13.25 -8.08 12.01
N GLU A 165 13.48 -7.60 13.24
CA GLU A 165 12.42 -7.35 14.21
C GLU A 165 11.51 -6.20 13.80
N LEU A 166 12.09 -5.10 13.30
CA LEU A 166 11.32 -3.98 12.73
C LEU A 166 10.47 -4.44 11.54
N LEU A 167 11.07 -5.19 10.61
CA LEU A 167 10.36 -5.74 9.45
C LEU A 167 9.24 -6.71 9.86
N ASP A 168 9.43 -7.50 10.92
CA ASP A 168 8.39 -8.39 11.47
C ASP A 168 7.20 -7.62 12.05
N GLU A 169 7.47 -6.45 12.64
CA GLU A 169 6.46 -5.56 13.21
C GLU A 169 5.68 -4.79 12.13
N VAL A 170 6.35 -4.43 11.03
CA VAL A 170 5.80 -3.62 9.93
C VAL A 170 5.09 -4.47 8.86
N ILE A 171 5.66 -5.64 8.52
CA ILE A 171 5.19 -6.48 7.44
C ILE A 171 4.24 -7.55 7.98
N GLU A 172 3.00 -7.55 7.49
CA GLU A 172 2.04 -8.59 7.84
C GLU A 172 2.53 -9.97 7.36
N ASN A 173 2.43 -10.98 8.22
CA ASN A 173 2.84 -12.37 7.92
C ASN A 173 4.33 -12.51 7.55
N PHE A 174 5.20 -11.68 8.14
CA PHE A 174 6.65 -11.80 7.92
C PHE A 174 7.19 -13.17 8.36
N PRO A 175 8.19 -13.75 7.66
CA PRO A 175 8.67 -15.09 7.99
C PRO A 175 9.38 -15.16 9.34
N ILE A 176 9.12 -16.24 10.07
CA ILE A 176 9.82 -16.59 11.30
C ILE A 176 11.34 -16.69 11.07
N GLN A 177 12.13 -16.48 12.14
CA GLN A 177 13.60 -16.42 12.10
C GLN A 177 14.24 -17.61 11.33
N ALA A 178 13.75 -18.84 11.54
CA ALA A 178 14.27 -20.02 10.86
C ALA A 178 14.11 -19.97 9.32
N ASN A 179 13.06 -19.30 8.82
CA ASN A 179 12.78 -19.18 7.39
C ASN A 179 13.61 -18.08 6.71
N ARG A 180 14.02 -17.06 7.47
CA ARG A 180 14.92 -15.98 7.03
C ARG A 180 16.40 -16.24 7.34
N ALA A 181 16.71 -17.33 8.04
CA ALA A 181 18.07 -17.74 8.35
C ALA A 181 18.90 -17.91 7.06
N GLY A 182 19.98 -17.16 6.95
CA GLY A 182 20.90 -17.18 5.80
C GLY A 182 20.53 -16.25 4.65
N TRP A 183 19.50 -15.40 4.76
CA TRP A 183 19.25 -14.35 3.75
C TRP A 183 20.45 -13.43 3.57
N ILE A 184 21.06 -12.97 4.67
CA ILE A 184 22.27 -12.13 4.63
C ILE A 184 23.39 -12.80 3.82
N GLU A 185 23.65 -14.08 4.08
CA GLU A 185 24.70 -14.84 3.39
C GLU A 185 24.38 -15.05 1.91
N GLN A 186 23.12 -15.32 1.58
CA GLN A 186 22.67 -15.51 0.20
C GLN A 186 22.72 -14.19 -0.57
N ALA A 187 22.27 -13.10 0.03
CA ALA A 187 22.32 -11.77 -0.55
C ALA A 187 23.77 -11.34 -0.80
N ASN A 188 24.71 -11.63 0.11
CA ASN A 188 26.14 -11.41 -0.11
C ASN A 188 26.71 -12.22 -1.30
N LYS A 189 26.17 -13.40 -1.57
CA LYS A 189 26.57 -14.21 -2.74
C LYS A 189 25.94 -13.72 -4.05
N LEU A 190 24.75 -13.14 -3.98
CA LEU A 190 23.99 -12.68 -5.14
C LEU A 190 24.39 -11.28 -5.58
N LYS A 191 24.75 -10.38 -4.65
CA LYS A 191 25.14 -9.00 -4.98
C LYS A 191 26.44 -8.86 -5.79
N ASN A 192 27.25 -9.91 -5.83
CA ASN A 192 28.55 -9.94 -6.52
C ASN A 192 28.50 -10.75 -7.84
N LYS A 193 27.31 -11.14 -8.29
CA LYS A 193 27.10 -11.86 -9.54
C LYS A 193 26.62 -10.92 -10.63
#